data_AF-A0A6N7HGQ7-F1
#
_entry.id   AF-A0A6N7HGQ7-F1
#
_cell.length_a   1.000
_cell.length_b   1.000
_cell.length_c   1.000
_cell.angle_alpha   90.00
_cell.angle_beta   90.00
_cell.angle_gamma   90.00
#
_symmetry.space_group_name_H-M   'P 1'
#
loop_
_entity.id
_entity.type
_entity.pdbx_description
1 polymer ?
#
loop_
_entity_poly.entity_id
_entity_poly.type
_entity_poly.pdbx_seq_one_letter_code
_entity_poly.pdbx_strand_id
1 'polypeptide(L)'
;MIGEGFSASERAAAETLAGQGRNVVLRAADPAAGRTSDLLLDGIAYDVYSPTTGNVARIVSAIAAKGSQVRGGGVVLDLSKSPLTTADVGNLLARVRGVTDQISDIIILGG
;
A
#
# COMPACT_ATOMS: atom_id res chain seq x y z
N MET A 1 -16.46 11.36 3.02
CA MET A 1 -17.28 10.59 2.07
C MET A 1 -16.35 9.63 1.34
N ILE A 2 -16.41 8.34 1.64
CA ILE A 2 -15.65 7.30 0.95
C ILE A 2 -16.39 7.01 -0.36
N GLY A 3 -15.81 7.35 -1.51
CA GLY A 3 -16.48 7.28 -2.82
C GLY A 3 -16.86 5.86 -3.26
N GLU A 4 -17.75 5.75 -4.24
CA GLU A 4 -17.99 4.51 -4.97
C GLU A 4 -16.83 4.22 -5.93
N GLY A 5 -16.50 2.93 -6.13
CA GLY A 5 -15.38 2.48 -6.99
C GLY A 5 -14.13 1.97 -6.27
N PHE A 6 -14.06 2.08 -4.93
CA PHE A 6 -12.94 1.55 -4.12
C PHE A 6 -13.21 0.14 -3.62
N SER A 7 -12.18 -0.70 -3.61
CA SER A 7 -12.20 -2.03 -3.01
C SER A 7 -12.38 -1.97 -1.49
N ALA A 8 -12.89 -3.05 -0.90
CA ALA A 8 -13.06 -3.16 0.55
C ALA A 8 -11.73 -2.96 1.31
N SER A 9 -10.61 -3.42 0.73
CA SER A 9 -9.28 -3.26 1.32
C SER A 9 -8.80 -1.82 1.31
N GLU A 10 -9.02 -1.07 0.22
CA GLU A 10 -8.68 0.37 0.18
C GLU A 10 -9.48 1.17 1.21
N ARG A 11 -10.77 0.85 1.36
CA ARG A 11 -11.64 1.48 2.36
C ARG A 11 -11.17 1.18 3.79
N ALA A 12 -10.92 -0.09 4.10
CA ALA A 12 -10.44 -0.51 5.41
C ALA A 12 -9.07 0.10 5.74
N ALA A 13 -8.16 0.15 4.77
CA ALA A 13 -6.87 0.82 4.91
C ALA A 13 -7.04 2.32 5.22
N ALA A 14 -7.90 3.00 4.45
CA ALA A 14 -8.17 4.42 4.65
C ALA A 14 -8.80 4.71 6.03
N GLU A 15 -9.77 3.91 6.46
CA GLU A 15 -10.41 4.02 7.78
C GLU A 15 -9.41 3.78 8.90
N THR A 16 -8.56 2.76 8.78
CA THR A 16 -7.52 2.46 9.77
C THR A 16 -6.53 3.62 9.90
N LEU A 17 -6.03 4.14 8.78
CA LEU A 17 -5.07 5.25 8.75
C LEU A 17 -5.69 6.55 9.28
N ALA A 18 -6.95 6.84 8.92
CA ALA A 18 -7.69 7.98 9.46
C ALA A 18 -7.91 7.84 10.98
N GLY A 19 -8.20 6.64 11.47
CA GLY A 19 -8.30 6.32 12.90
C GLY A 19 -6.99 6.53 13.67
N GLN A 20 -5.84 6.45 13.00
CA GLN A 20 -4.52 6.78 13.55
C GLN A 20 -4.21 8.30 13.50
N GLY A 21 -5.17 9.14 13.09
CA GLY A 21 -5.02 10.58 13.03
C GLY A 21 -4.35 11.11 11.76
N ARG A 22 -4.16 10.27 10.74
CA ARG A 22 -3.60 10.68 9.44
C ARG A 22 -4.65 11.35 8.57
N ASN A 23 -4.22 12.28 7.71
CA ASN A 23 -5.10 12.83 6.68
C ASN A 23 -5.13 11.90 5.46
N VAL A 24 -6.27 11.27 5.19
CA VAL A 24 -6.41 10.26 4.13
C VAL A 24 -7.40 10.72 3.07
N VAL A 25 -6.99 10.65 1.80
CA VAL A 25 -7.86 10.85 0.64
C VAL A 25 -7.81 9.63 -0.27
N LEU A 26 -8.94 8.96 -0.47
CA LEU A 26 -9.08 7.92 -1.48
C LEU A 26 -9.14 8.55 -2.87
N ARG A 27 -8.45 7.95 -3.84
CA ARG A 27 -8.38 8.41 -5.22
C ARG A 27 -8.67 7.27 -6.18
N ALA A 28 -9.71 7.42 -6.99
CA ALA A 28 -9.95 6.47 -8.07
C ALA A 28 -8.77 6.54 -9.04
N ALA A 29 -8.32 5.38 -9.52
CA ALA A 29 -7.35 5.30 -10.59
C ALA A 29 -7.89 6.04 -11.82
N ASP A 30 -7.07 6.91 -12.40
CA ASP A 30 -7.39 7.65 -13.60
C ASP A 30 -6.18 7.62 -14.53
N PRO A 31 -6.14 6.63 -15.46
CA PRO A 31 -5.07 6.49 -16.42
C PRO A 31 -4.90 7.72 -17.32
N ALA A 32 -5.99 8.43 -17.64
CA ALA A 32 -5.95 9.61 -18.50
C ALA A 32 -5.26 10.80 -17.81
N ALA A 33 -5.35 10.87 -16.48
CA ALA A 33 -4.62 11.83 -15.66
C ALA A 33 -3.27 11.31 -15.14
N GLY A 34 -2.83 10.10 -15.53
CA GLY A 34 -1.61 9.47 -15.04
C GLY A 34 -1.63 9.15 -13.54
N ARG A 35 -2.83 8.98 -12.95
CA ARG A 35 -3.04 8.67 -11.53
C ARG A 35 -3.26 7.17 -11.36
N THR A 36 -2.33 6.51 -10.66
CA THR A 36 -2.31 5.04 -10.54
C THR A 36 -2.29 4.55 -9.09
N SER A 37 -2.46 5.45 -8.13
CA SER A 37 -2.28 5.17 -6.70
C SER A 37 -3.58 5.44 -5.93
N ASP A 38 -3.98 4.49 -5.10
CA ASP A 38 -5.27 4.44 -4.42
C ASP A 38 -5.48 5.52 -3.35
N LEU A 39 -4.40 6.02 -2.74
CA LEU A 39 -4.45 6.89 -1.57
C LEU A 39 -3.57 8.13 -1.73
N LEU A 40 -3.95 9.21 -1.04
CA LEU A 40 -3.04 10.21 -0.51
C LEU A 40 -3.05 10.12 1.01
N LEU A 41 -1.86 9.96 1.60
CA LEU A 41 -1.64 10.02 3.03
C LEU A 41 -0.82 11.28 3.32
N ASP A 42 -1.41 12.24 4.02
CA ASP A 42 -0.78 13.53 4.32
C ASP A 42 -0.23 14.24 3.04
N GLY A 43 -0.92 14.04 1.90
CA GLY A 43 -0.52 14.58 0.60
C GLY A 43 0.48 13.72 -0.20
N ILE A 44 0.97 12.62 0.36
CA ILE A 44 1.91 11.69 -0.28
C ILE A 44 1.13 10.54 -0.92
N ALA A 45 1.50 10.13 -2.14
CA ALA A 45 0.84 9.04 -2.84
C ALA A 45 1.14 7.67 -2.20
N TYR A 46 0.09 6.89 -1.95
CA TYR A 46 0.19 5.50 -1.52
C TYR A 46 -0.67 4.60 -2.39
N ASP A 47 -0.20 3.37 -2.57
CA ASP A 47 -0.95 2.32 -3.24
C ASP A 47 -1.29 1.20 -2.25
N VAL A 48 -2.48 0.61 -2.36
CA VAL A 48 -2.90 -0.46 -1.44
C VAL A 48 -2.60 -1.81 -2.07
N TYR A 49 -1.96 -2.69 -1.31
CA TYR A 49 -1.67 -4.04 -1.73
C TYR A 49 -2.12 -5.04 -0.67
N SER A 50 -3.11 -5.86 -1.01
CA SER A 50 -3.67 -6.89 -0.13
C SER A 50 -3.36 -8.29 -0.68
N PRO A 51 -2.20 -8.89 -0.36
CA PRO A 51 -1.85 -10.22 -0.84
C PRO A 51 -2.72 -11.30 -0.21
N THR A 52 -2.99 -12.35 -0.97
CA THR A 52 -3.54 -13.62 -0.45
C THR A 52 -2.46 -14.68 -0.23
N THR A 53 -1.24 -14.43 -0.70
CA THR A 53 -0.12 -15.37 -0.61
C THR A 53 0.58 -15.28 0.74
N GLY A 54 1.14 -16.42 1.19
CA GLY A 54 2.07 -16.49 2.31
C GLY A 54 3.55 -16.38 1.92
N ASN A 55 3.87 -16.06 0.66
CA ASN A 55 5.26 -15.99 0.19
C ASN A 55 5.80 -14.56 0.24
N VAL A 56 6.68 -14.29 1.22
CA VAL A 56 7.28 -12.96 1.43
C VAL A 56 8.09 -12.48 0.22
N ALA A 57 8.81 -13.35 -0.48
CA ALA A 57 9.59 -12.95 -1.66
C ALA A 57 8.69 -12.48 -2.82
N ARG A 58 7.50 -13.09 -2.98
CA ARG A 58 6.50 -12.62 -3.95
C ARG A 58 5.93 -11.27 -3.55
N ILE A 59 5.68 -11.05 -2.26
CA ILE A 59 5.22 -9.76 -1.73
C ILE A 59 6.26 -8.67 -1.99
N VAL A 60 7.55 -8.92 -1.67
CA VAL A 60 8.64 -7.98 -1.96
C VAL A 60 8.68 -7.60 -3.44
N SER A 61 8.62 -8.60 -4.32
CA SER A 61 8.67 -8.38 -5.78
C SER A 61 7.45 -7.58 -6.27
N ALA A 62 6.26 -7.88 -5.74
CA ALA A 62 5.04 -7.17 -6.10
C ALA A 62 5.06 -5.71 -5.64
N ILE A 63 5.54 -5.44 -4.42
CA ILE A 63 5.67 -4.07 -3.90
C ILE A 63 6.72 -3.29 -4.70
N ALA A 64 7.87 -3.91 -5.02
CA ALA A 64 8.90 -3.25 -5.81
C ALA A 64 8.37 -2.80 -7.19
N ALA A 65 7.53 -3.61 -7.84
CA ALA A 65 6.91 -3.27 -9.13
C ALA A 65 5.97 -2.04 -9.04
N LYS A 66 5.35 -1.81 -7.88
CA LYS A 66 4.48 -0.64 -7.62
C LYS A 66 5.25 0.67 -7.47
N GLY A 67 6.57 0.64 -7.35
CA GLY A 67 7.41 1.86 -7.24
C GLY A 67 7.18 2.88 -8.35
N SER A 68 6.99 2.39 -9.58
CA SER A 68 6.68 3.23 -10.74
C SER A 68 5.33 3.97 -10.64
N GLN A 69 4.39 3.44 -9.84
CA GLN A 69 3.04 3.98 -9.67
C GLN A 69 2.99 5.07 -8.58
N VAL A 70 3.81 4.96 -7.54
CA VAL A 70 3.75 5.86 -6.37
C VAL A 70 4.76 7.01 -6.43
N ARG A 71 5.68 7.01 -7.41
CA ARG A 71 6.62 8.13 -7.72
C ARG A 71 7.29 8.75 -6.49
N GLY A 72 7.91 7.92 -5.63
CA GLY A 72 8.55 8.37 -4.39
C GLY A 72 7.62 8.39 -3.16
N GLY A 73 6.38 7.94 -3.32
CA GLY A 73 5.45 7.63 -2.24
C GLY A 73 5.70 6.27 -1.59
N GLY A 74 4.64 5.64 -1.08
CA GLY A 74 4.74 4.38 -0.35
C GLY A 74 3.67 3.35 -0.72
N VAL A 75 3.72 2.20 -0.04
CA VAL A 75 2.72 1.14 -0.22
C VAL A 75 2.10 0.80 1.13
N VAL A 76 0.78 0.68 1.17
CA VAL A 76 0.05 0.10 2.30
C VAL A 76 -0.10 -1.39 2.03
N LEU A 77 0.63 -2.21 2.79
CA LEU A 77 0.50 -3.66 2.79
C LEU A 77 -0.59 -4.08 3.77
N ASP A 78 -1.72 -4.54 3.26
CA ASP A 78 -2.85 -5.06 4.05
C ASP A 78 -2.80 -6.60 4.09
N LEU A 79 -2.35 -7.15 5.22
CA LEU A 79 -2.19 -8.58 5.44
C LEU A 79 -3.50 -9.29 5.83
N SER A 80 -4.65 -8.60 5.91
CA SER A 80 -5.93 -9.20 6.35
C SER A 80 -6.38 -10.42 5.55
N LYS A 81 -5.86 -10.61 4.33
CA LYS A 81 -6.14 -11.75 3.44
C LYS A 81 -4.97 -12.72 3.29
N SER A 82 -3.84 -12.41 3.90
CA SER A 82 -2.63 -13.24 3.88
C SER A 82 -2.60 -14.12 5.13
N PRO A 83 -1.99 -15.33 5.06
CA PRO A 83 -1.70 -16.10 6.26
C PRO A 83 -0.50 -15.55 7.05
N LEU A 84 0.15 -14.48 6.58
CA LEU A 84 1.32 -13.89 7.23
C LEU A 84 0.92 -12.91 8.32
N THR A 85 1.74 -12.87 9.36
CA THR A 85 1.71 -11.85 10.40
C THR A 85 2.66 -10.70 10.08
N THR A 86 2.52 -9.59 10.81
CA THR A 86 3.48 -8.48 10.76
C THR A 86 4.93 -8.90 11.05
N ALA A 87 5.13 -9.90 11.92
CA ALA A 87 6.45 -10.42 12.25
C ALA A 87 7.11 -11.16 11.07
N ASP A 88 6.32 -11.90 10.28
CA ASP A 88 6.82 -12.66 9.13
C ASP A 88 7.37 -11.77 8.02
N VAL A 89 6.81 -10.56 7.90
CA VAL A 89 7.24 -9.55 6.94
C VAL A 89 8.27 -8.56 7.51
N GLY A 90 8.91 -8.87 8.63
CA GLY A 90 9.94 -8.00 9.24
C GLY A 90 11.00 -7.50 8.24
N ASN A 91 11.44 -6.25 8.43
CA ASN A 91 12.39 -5.55 7.56
C ASN A 91 11.96 -5.42 6.08
N LEU A 92 10.64 -5.43 5.80
CA LEU A 92 10.12 -5.41 4.43
C LEU A 92 10.64 -4.23 3.59
N LEU A 93 10.67 -3.02 4.15
CA LEU A 93 11.14 -1.83 3.43
C LEU A 93 12.60 -1.99 2.98
N ALA A 94 13.47 -2.52 3.84
CA ALA A 94 14.87 -2.76 3.48
C ALA A 94 15.00 -3.81 2.36
N ARG A 95 14.18 -4.88 2.41
CA ARG A 95 14.15 -5.91 1.36
C ARG A 95 13.69 -5.36 0.03
N VAL A 96 12.64 -4.54 0.03
CA VAL A 96 12.13 -3.85 -1.18
C VAL A 96 13.16 -2.86 -1.71
N ARG A 97 13.84 -2.13 -0.82
CA ARG A 97 14.94 -1.20 -1.19
C ARG A 97 16.17 -1.89 -1.79
N GLY A 98 16.36 -3.17 -1.50
CA GLY A 98 17.35 -4.00 -2.22
C GLY A 98 17.00 -4.26 -3.69
N VAL A 99 15.75 -3.99 -4.11
CA VAL A 99 15.26 -4.16 -5.49
C VAL A 99 15.03 -2.81 -6.18
N THR A 100 14.50 -1.81 -5.47
CA THR A 100 14.18 -0.48 -6.02
C THR A 100 14.28 0.62 -4.96
N ASP A 101 14.75 1.80 -5.34
CA ASP A 101 14.81 2.99 -4.46
C ASP A 101 13.55 3.88 -4.55
N GLN A 102 12.57 3.50 -5.38
CA GLN A 102 11.36 4.30 -5.66
C GLN A 102 10.29 4.24 -4.56
N ILE A 103 10.44 3.32 -3.61
CA ILE A 103 9.52 3.14 -2.47
C ILE A 103 10.13 3.78 -1.22
N SER A 104 9.49 4.86 -0.77
CA SER A 104 9.94 5.63 0.39
C SER A 104 9.45 5.05 1.71
N ASP A 105 8.28 4.42 1.72
CA ASP A 105 7.67 3.89 2.93
C ASP A 105 6.79 2.66 2.67
N ILE A 106 6.65 1.80 3.67
CA ILE A 106 5.70 0.70 3.67
C ILE A 106 4.98 0.67 5.02
N ILE A 107 3.66 0.87 4.97
CA ILE A 107 2.79 0.76 6.14
C ILE A 107 2.15 -0.62 6.12
N ILE A 108 2.23 -1.35 7.22
CA ILE A 108 1.70 -2.71 7.34
C ILE A 108 0.44 -2.66 8.20
N LEU A 109 -0.66 -3.22 7.69
CA LEU A 109 -1.96 -3.31 8.37
C LEU A 109 -2.38 -4.78 8.48
N GLY A 110 -3.01 -5.13 9.61
CA GLY A 110 -3.47 -6.50 9.88
C GLY A 110 -2.33 -7.52 10.01
N GLY A 111 -2.71 -8.80 10.11
CA GLY A 111 -1.79 -9.93 10.29
C GLY A 111 -1.58 -10.33 11.74
#